data_AF-A0A961HU31-F1
#
_entry.id   AF-A0A961HU31-F1
#
_cell.length_a   1.000
_cell.length_b   1.000
_cell.length_c   1.000
_cell.angle_alpha   90.00
_cell.angle_beta   90.00
_cell.angle_gamma   90.00
#
_symmetry.space_group_name_H-M   'P 1'
#
loop_
_entity.id
_entity.type
_entity.pdbx_description
1 polymer ?
#
loop_
_entity_poly.entity_id
_entity_poly.type
_entity_poly.pdbx_seq_one_letter_code
_entity_poly.pdbx_strand_id
1 'polypeptide(L)'
;MQKSLSPVPLLVGVTGHRDISENECLRLKPIISRVFNDLRNIAPRTPIHLLTPLAKGADRLAAEVALQNEIPFVAVLPMPQHLYEADFQDPEDLSEFRRLLSCASRVLTLPLHQDNTEADISHDGPARNLEYAKVGAYISDHSAVMMALWNGYEPESEDLTEVGGTEQIVRYRIMGRMKSFYEPDSILQAPDYNNIIFIFTQREFKQNHIQEIPSDLKDRFTVEVTAGQNSYHFLSPPIWRDDVSRGEWGSEFSKSNIIRLNQFNRDLKKYANYSAVWKSGENLCPGADDSNGKQAYLKTQFGAADVLANVLQKKNRRHFLYTLLLGVSSFTALAIFDMWLTIPLFFLSAPFLLLAAALLHLAGRFKKIEHRYYEYRTLAEGLRVYFFWSRAKIRGNMSEVYPSKYRDDLQWILYYFGVVDLLCSDPVRGTESHQPNPSALSGVREHWIQDQISYYGRCIQKNSRWMMRRSVLNWILGVVLAVIGISIFIGVWNAAAGMVASGAAFIESNLYKILAITLDLFIALGAAHAAFQEWESVSDESRLYNRMLRLFRRSEYTLAEMLKRGNEPESARRVYLELGEISLAEHADWLNVQKSRTMDLHLG
;
A
#
# COMPACT_ATOMS: atom_id res chain seq x y z
N MET A 1 -24.49 -4.16 -20.21
CA MET A 1 -23.07 -4.50 -19.95
C MET A 1 -22.80 -4.32 -18.46
N GLN A 2 -22.33 -5.36 -17.77
CA GLN A 2 -21.98 -5.28 -16.35
C GLN A 2 -20.69 -4.44 -16.24
N LYS A 3 -20.74 -3.26 -15.61
CA LYS A 3 -19.53 -2.46 -15.36
C LYS A 3 -18.60 -3.27 -14.45
N SER A 4 -17.42 -3.66 -14.94
CA SER A 4 -16.39 -4.37 -14.17
C SER A 4 -15.39 -3.38 -13.59
N LEU A 5 -14.89 -3.65 -12.38
CA LEU A 5 -13.81 -2.87 -11.77
C LEU A 5 -12.50 -3.13 -12.54
N SER A 6 -11.84 -2.08 -13.01
CA SER A 6 -10.54 -2.18 -13.66
C SER A 6 -9.43 -2.41 -12.62
N PRO A 7 -8.53 -3.38 -12.84
CA PRO A 7 -7.36 -3.56 -11.98
C PRO A 7 -6.39 -2.39 -12.13
N VAL A 8 -5.61 -2.13 -11.08
CA VAL A 8 -4.58 -1.09 -11.08
C VAL A 8 -3.31 -1.62 -11.76
N PRO A 9 -2.73 -0.92 -12.75
CA PRO A 9 -1.61 -1.44 -13.51
C PRO A 9 -0.28 -1.39 -12.77
N LEU A 10 0.64 -2.26 -13.19
CA LEU A 10 2.07 -2.17 -12.90
C LEU A 10 2.71 -1.24 -13.95
N LEU A 11 3.28 -0.13 -13.48
CA LEU A 11 3.96 0.85 -14.30
C LEU A 11 5.42 0.45 -14.44
N VAL A 12 5.85 0.27 -15.69
CA VAL A 12 7.22 -0.04 -16.05
C VAL A 12 7.79 1.17 -16.79
N GLY A 13 8.82 1.80 -16.26
CA GLY A 13 9.50 2.92 -16.91
C GLY A 13 10.59 2.44 -17.83
N VAL A 14 10.93 3.25 -18.83
CA VAL A 14 12.13 3.06 -19.66
C VAL A 14 12.98 4.32 -19.66
N THR A 15 14.30 4.12 -19.65
CA THR A 15 15.31 5.11 -20.00
C THR A 15 16.42 4.41 -20.77
N GLY A 16 17.02 5.08 -21.72
CA GLY A 16 18.18 4.52 -22.41
C GLY A 16 18.82 5.46 -23.41
N HIS A 17 19.86 4.95 -24.07
CA HIS A 17 20.62 5.71 -25.07
C HIS A 17 19.76 6.06 -26.30
N ARG A 18 20.04 7.23 -26.89
CA ARG A 18 19.37 7.72 -28.11
C ARG A 18 20.00 7.18 -29.40
N ASP A 19 21.29 6.86 -29.35
CA ASP A 19 22.12 6.41 -30.46
C ASP A 19 22.34 4.89 -30.40
N ILE A 20 21.30 4.13 -30.77
CA ILE A 20 21.33 2.67 -30.81
C ILE A 20 21.26 2.21 -32.27
N SER A 21 22.24 1.42 -32.70
CA SER A 21 22.27 0.88 -34.07
C SER A 21 21.12 -0.11 -34.35
N GLU A 22 20.74 -0.29 -35.61
CA GLU A 22 19.65 -1.19 -36.00
C GLU A 22 19.92 -2.67 -35.58
N ASN A 23 21.16 -3.13 -35.73
CA ASN A 23 21.57 -4.47 -35.27
C ASN A 23 21.39 -4.65 -33.76
N GLU A 24 21.71 -3.61 -32.99
CA GLU A 24 21.54 -3.62 -31.54
C GLU A 24 20.05 -3.59 -31.16
N CYS A 25 19.22 -2.81 -31.87
CA CYS A 25 17.77 -2.85 -31.72
C CYS A 25 17.21 -4.28 -31.95
N LEU A 26 17.66 -5.00 -32.98
CA LEU A 26 17.25 -6.38 -33.25
C LEU A 26 17.62 -7.33 -32.11
N ARG A 27 18.80 -7.15 -31.49
CA ARG A 27 19.24 -7.92 -30.32
C ARG A 27 18.40 -7.62 -29.07
N LEU A 28 18.03 -6.36 -28.87
CA LEU A 28 17.34 -5.89 -27.67
C LEU A 28 15.83 -6.22 -27.66
N LYS A 29 15.16 -6.22 -28.83
CA LYS A 29 13.73 -6.56 -28.96
C LYS A 29 13.30 -7.83 -28.19
N PRO A 30 13.93 -9.01 -28.39
CA PRO A 30 13.55 -10.22 -27.66
C PRO A 30 13.83 -10.14 -26.16
N ILE A 31 14.84 -9.37 -25.73
CA ILE A 31 15.17 -9.19 -24.30
C ILE A 31 14.08 -8.38 -23.61
N ILE A 32 13.66 -7.26 -24.20
CA ILE A 32 12.58 -6.40 -23.67
C ILE A 32 11.26 -7.19 -23.62
N SER A 33 10.93 -7.95 -24.68
CA SER A 33 9.72 -8.79 -24.70
C SER A 33 9.73 -9.83 -23.58
N ARG A 34 10.89 -10.45 -23.31
CA ARG A 34 11.05 -11.39 -22.21
C ARG A 34 10.81 -10.73 -20.85
N VAL A 35 11.39 -9.55 -20.60
CA VAL A 35 11.15 -8.78 -19.36
C VAL A 35 9.66 -8.57 -19.12
N PHE A 36 8.90 -8.16 -20.15
CA PHE A 36 7.46 -8.00 -20.02
C PHE A 36 6.73 -9.31 -19.69
N ASN A 37 7.12 -10.43 -20.33
CA ASN A 37 6.54 -11.74 -20.05
C ASN A 37 6.84 -12.22 -18.63
N ASP A 38 8.04 -11.96 -18.11
CA ASP A 38 8.39 -12.33 -16.74
C ASP A 38 7.59 -11.53 -15.71
N LEU A 39 7.41 -10.23 -15.95
CA LEU A 39 6.56 -9.40 -15.10
C LEU A 39 5.09 -9.88 -15.11
N ARG A 40 4.57 -10.34 -16.26
CA ARG A 40 3.24 -10.97 -16.35
C ARG A 40 3.16 -12.25 -15.53
N ASN A 41 4.21 -13.07 -15.54
CA ASN A 41 4.27 -14.32 -14.78
C ASN A 41 4.32 -14.05 -13.27
N ILE A 42 5.05 -13.01 -12.83
CA ILE A 42 5.11 -12.59 -11.43
C ILE A 42 3.77 -12.00 -10.97
N ALA A 43 3.11 -11.21 -11.83
CA ALA A 43 1.90 -10.46 -11.51
C ALA A 43 0.71 -10.76 -12.46
N PRO A 44 0.20 -12.00 -12.52
CA PRO A 44 -0.77 -12.42 -13.54
C PRO A 44 -2.17 -11.79 -13.39
N ARG A 45 -2.44 -11.07 -12.28
CA ARG A 45 -3.69 -10.34 -12.05
C ARG A 45 -3.52 -8.83 -12.22
N THR A 46 -2.35 -8.37 -12.63
CA THR A 46 -2.02 -6.96 -12.77
C THR A 46 -1.64 -6.66 -14.22
N PRO A 47 -2.36 -5.78 -14.92
CA PRO A 47 -1.95 -5.36 -16.26
C PRO A 47 -0.65 -4.55 -16.18
N ILE A 48 0.17 -4.61 -17.22
CA ILE A 48 1.41 -3.82 -17.31
C ILE A 48 1.14 -2.63 -18.20
N HIS A 49 1.55 -1.43 -17.78
CA HIS A 49 1.64 -0.25 -18.65
C HIS A 49 3.09 0.23 -18.71
N LEU A 50 3.59 0.53 -19.91
CA LEU A 50 4.90 1.16 -20.08
C LEU A 50 4.79 2.68 -19.94
N LEU A 51 5.74 3.31 -19.24
CA LEU A 51 5.94 4.76 -19.22
C LEU A 51 7.19 5.08 -20.04
N THR A 52 7.05 5.95 -21.03
CA THR A 52 8.13 6.31 -21.95
C THR A 52 8.01 7.76 -22.38
N PRO A 53 9.12 8.52 -22.51
CA PRO A 53 9.08 9.85 -23.08
C PRO A 53 9.11 9.85 -24.62
N LEU A 54 9.22 8.66 -25.24
CA LEU A 54 9.31 8.47 -26.69
C LEU A 54 10.51 9.18 -27.36
N ALA A 55 11.59 9.40 -26.61
CA ALA A 55 12.84 9.86 -27.21
C ALA A 55 13.36 8.82 -28.22
N LYS A 56 14.09 9.29 -29.24
CA LYS A 56 14.76 8.41 -30.21
C LYS A 56 15.60 7.35 -29.49
N GLY A 57 15.69 6.14 -30.05
CA GLY A 57 16.48 5.03 -29.52
C GLY A 57 15.70 4.16 -28.54
N ALA A 58 16.24 3.95 -27.33
CA ALA A 58 15.73 2.99 -26.35
C ALA A 58 14.24 3.18 -26.01
N ASP A 59 13.80 4.42 -25.87
CA ASP A 59 12.47 4.75 -25.37
C ASP A 59 11.38 4.41 -26.39
N ARG A 60 11.64 4.65 -27.68
CA ARG A 60 10.77 4.20 -28.78
C ARG A 60 10.87 2.70 -29.02
N LEU A 61 12.06 2.11 -28.94
CA LEU A 61 12.25 0.66 -29.06
C LEU A 61 11.40 -0.11 -28.04
N ALA A 62 11.41 0.33 -26.78
CA ALA A 62 10.57 -0.27 -25.74
C ALA A 62 9.07 -0.07 -26.02
N ALA A 63 8.66 1.08 -26.56
CA ALA A 63 7.28 1.34 -26.97
C ALA A 63 6.82 0.42 -28.12
N GLU A 64 7.68 0.18 -29.12
CA GLU A 64 7.40 -0.76 -30.20
C GLU A 64 7.20 -2.18 -29.67
N VAL A 65 8.11 -2.65 -28.81
CA VAL A 65 8.02 -3.98 -28.22
C VAL A 65 6.78 -4.10 -27.33
N ALA A 66 6.42 -3.05 -26.59
CA ALA A 66 5.19 -3.01 -25.81
C ALA A 66 3.96 -3.19 -26.72
N LEU A 67 3.87 -2.47 -27.84
CA LEU A 67 2.78 -2.63 -28.82
C LEU A 67 2.71 -4.06 -29.38
N GLN A 68 3.85 -4.64 -29.76
CA GLN A 68 3.92 -6.02 -30.26
C GLN A 68 3.47 -7.05 -29.22
N ASN A 69 3.60 -6.74 -27.94
CA ASN A 69 3.17 -7.58 -26.84
C ASN A 69 1.75 -7.23 -26.34
N GLU A 70 1.00 -6.34 -27.00
CA GLU A 70 -0.31 -5.84 -26.54
C GLU A 70 -0.25 -5.18 -25.15
N ILE A 71 0.84 -4.47 -24.87
CA ILE A 71 1.07 -3.72 -23.63
C ILE A 71 0.77 -2.24 -23.92
N PRO A 72 -0.25 -1.66 -23.27
CA PRO A 72 -0.50 -0.23 -23.35
C PRO A 72 0.70 0.55 -22.84
N PHE A 73 0.97 1.71 -23.43
CA PHE A 73 1.94 2.65 -22.89
C PHE A 73 1.36 4.03 -22.72
N VAL A 74 1.93 4.79 -21.79
CA VAL A 74 1.66 6.19 -21.54
C VAL A 74 2.88 6.98 -22.00
N ALA A 75 2.66 7.88 -22.95
CA ALA A 75 3.69 8.81 -23.41
C ALA A 75 3.77 9.98 -22.44
N VAL A 76 4.92 10.17 -21.79
CA VAL A 76 5.15 11.28 -20.85
C VAL A 76 6.10 12.27 -21.51
N LEU A 77 5.57 13.37 -22.01
CA LEU A 77 6.36 14.37 -22.73
C LEU A 77 7.03 15.34 -21.73
N PRO A 78 8.33 15.66 -21.92
CA PRO A 78 9.06 16.60 -21.06
C PRO A 78 8.48 18.03 -21.11
N MET A 79 7.93 18.38 -22.27
CA MET A 79 7.46 19.70 -22.64
C MET A 79 6.30 19.61 -23.67
N PRO A 80 5.63 20.72 -24.04
CA PRO A 80 4.60 20.74 -25.07
C PRO A 80 5.02 20.03 -26.35
N GLN A 81 4.11 19.24 -26.93
CA GLN A 81 4.39 18.39 -28.10
C GLN A 81 5.06 19.15 -29.24
N HIS A 82 4.58 20.36 -29.56
CA HIS A 82 5.13 21.16 -30.66
C HIS A 82 6.59 21.58 -30.41
N LEU A 83 7.00 21.81 -29.16
CA LEU A 83 8.39 22.09 -28.81
C LEU A 83 9.23 20.82 -28.84
N TYR A 84 8.67 19.68 -28.43
CA TYR A 84 9.39 18.41 -28.43
C TYR A 84 9.61 17.86 -29.84
N GLU A 85 8.65 18.05 -30.74
CA GLU A 85 8.77 17.68 -32.15
C GLU A 85 9.94 18.38 -32.86
N ALA A 86 10.36 19.55 -32.37
CA ALA A 86 11.50 20.28 -32.92
C ALA A 86 12.85 19.56 -32.71
N ASP A 87 12.93 18.58 -31.80
CA ASP A 87 14.13 17.78 -31.57
C ASP A 87 14.35 16.72 -32.66
N PHE A 88 13.34 16.45 -33.49
CA PHE A 88 13.38 15.42 -34.52
C PHE A 88 13.57 16.06 -35.90
N GLN A 89 14.83 16.36 -36.24
CA GLN A 89 15.20 17.05 -37.49
C GLN A 89 14.97 16.18 -38.74
N ASP A 90 15.06 14.85 -38.59
CA ASP A 90 14.81 13.89 -39.66
C ASP A 90 13.30 13.66 -39.84
N PRO A 91 12.72 13.89 -41.04
CA PRO A 91 11.31 13.64 -41.30
C PRO A 91 10.86 12.22 -40.96
N GLU A 92 11.71 11.21 -41.16
CA GLU A 92 11.36 9.82 -40.83
C GLU A 92 11.24 9.64 -39.31
N ASP A 93 12.19 10.19 -38.55
CA ASP A 93 12.23 10.15 -37.09
C ASP A 93 11.00 10.86 -36.47
N LEU A 94 10.61 12.01 -37.01
CA LEU A 94 9.41 12.73 -36.61
C LEU A 94 8.14 11.95 -36.93
N SER A 95 8.08 11.29 -38.09
CA SER A 95 6.94 10.47 -38.49
C SER A 95 6.76 9.26 -37.56
N GLU A 96 7.87 8.64 -37.16
CA GLU A 96 7.87 7.52 -36.21
C GLU A 96 7.39 7.97 -34.83
N PHE A 97 7.91 9.10 -34.33
CA PHE A 97 7.45 9.69 -33.07
C PHE A 97 5.94 9.93 -33.09
N ARG A 98 5.41 10.60 -34.12
CA ARG A 98 3.97 10.88 -34.25
C ARG A 98 3.14 9.60 -34.36
N ARG A 99 3.62 8.60 -35.10
CA ARG A 99 2.98 7.29 -35.19
C ARG A 99 2.87 6.64 -33.82
N LEU A 100 3.98 6.54 -33.08
CA LEU A 100 3.98 5.97 -31.73
C LEU A 100 3.11 6.79 -30.77
N LEU A 101 3.20 8.11 -30.79
CA LEU A 101 2.38 8.98 -29.95
C LEU A 101 0.88 8.75 -30.18
N SER A 102 0.45 8.50 -31.42
CA SER A 102 -0.95 8.18 -31.75
C SER A 102 -1.41 6.81 -31.22
N CYS A 103 -0.48 5.88 -30.99
CA CYS A 103 -0.74 4.57 -30.40
C CYS A 103 -0.72 4.59 -28.86
N ALA A 104 -0.29 5.70 -28.24
CA ALA A 104 -0.24 5.80 -26.79
C ALA A 104 -1.65 5.70 -26.20
N SER A 105 -1.83 4.88 -25.18
CA SER A 105 -3.11 4.78 -24.45
C SER A 105 -3.47 6.09 -23.75
N ARG A 106 -2.45 6.90 -23.45
CA ARG A 106 -2.55 8.21 -22.84
C ARG A 106 -1.29 9.02 -23.13
N VAL A 107 -1.46 10.33 -23.34
CA VAL A 107 -0.36 11.29 -23.45
C VAL A 107 -0.44 12.23 -22.24
N LEU A 108 0.68 12.41 -21.56
CA LEU A 108 0.83 13.32 -20.42
C LEU A 108 1.95 14.30 -20.75
N THR A 109 1.64 15.59 -20.75
CA THR A 109 2.67 16.63 -20.84
C THR A 109 2.95 17.19 -19.46
N LEU A 110 4.20 17.10 -19.02
CA LEU A 110 4.60 17.68 -17.73
C LEU A 110 4.62 19.21 -17.81
N PRO A 111 4.22 19.92 -16.74
CA PRO A 111 4.27 21.38 -16.72
C PRO A 111 5.75 21.81 -16.71
N LEU A 112 6.10 22.89 -17.40
CA LEU A 112 7.47 23.40 -17.44
C LEU A 112 8.05 23.59 -16.04
N HIS A 113 9.38 23.50 -15.93
CA HIS A 113 10.06 23.83 -14.68
C HIS A 113 9.64 25.24 -14.22
N GLN A 114 9.53 25.47 -12.91
CA GLN A 114 8.94 26.72 -12.38
C GLN A 114 9.67 27.97 -12.85
N ASP A 115 10.98 27.84 -13.10
CA ASP A 115 11.85 28.92 -13.56
C ASP A 115 11.95 29.03 -15.09
N ASN A 116 11.29 28.14 -15.84
CA ASN A 116 11.37 28.09 -17.30
C ASN A 116 10.08 28.59 -17.96
N THR A 117 10.23 29.37 -19.03
CA THR A 117 9.17 29.68 -19.98
C THR A 117 9.35 28.91 -21.29
N GLU A 118 8.32 28.88 -22.14
CA GLU A 118 8.44 28.28 -23.49
C GLU A 118 9.55 28.93 -24.32
N ALA A 119 9.84 30.22 -24.11
CA ALA A 119 10.92 30.92 -24.79
C ALA A 119 12.30 30.40 -24.33
N ASP A 120 12.48 30.15 -23.04
CA ASP A 120 13.76 29.69 -22.47
C ASP A 120 14.16 28.30 -22.95
N ILE A 121 13.17 27.46 -23.26
CA ILE A 121 13.37 26.10 -23.75
C ILE A 121 13.27 25.98 -25.26
N SER A 122 13.14 27.08 -26.01
CA SER A 122 12.97 27.05 -27.47
C SER A 122 14.20 26.53 -28.23
N HIS A 123 15.37 26.61 -27.61
CA HIS A 123 16.64 26.12 -28.15
C HIS A 123 17.32 25.16 -27.17
N ASP A 124 18.26 24.35 -27.69
CA ASP A 124 19.08 23.49 -26.86
C ASP A 124 19.89 24.29 -25.84
N GLY A 125 19.82 23.87 -24.58
CA GLY A 125 20.49 24.56 -23.49
C GLY A 125 20.11 24.03 -22.10
N PRO A 126 20.70 24.61 -21.03
CA PRO A 126 20.50 24.15 -19.66
C PRO A 126 19.02 24.12 -19.22
N ALA A 127 18.23 25.12 -19.61
CA ALA A 127 16.80 25.18 -19.30
C ALA A 127 16.04 23.98 -19.90
N ARG A 128 16.29 23.67 -21.19
CA ARG A 128 15.69 22.53 -21.88
C ARG A 128 16.18 21.19 -21.30
N ASN A 129 17.44 21.10 -20.88
CA ASN A 129 18.01 19.92 -20.22
C ASN A 129 17.32 19.60 -18.88
N LEU A 130 16.88 20.62 -18.13
CA LEU A 130 16.09 20.41 -16.92
C LEU A 130 14.73 19.77 -17.21
N GLU A 131 14.11 20.05 -18.36
CA GLU A 131 12.86 19.41 -18.76
C GLU A 131 13.05 17.91 -19.03
N TYR A 132 14.20 17.53 -19.60
CA TYR A 132 14.61 16.13 -19.77
C TYR A 132 14.91 15.43 -18.44
N ALA A 133 15.63 16.10 -17.55
CA ALA A 133 15.89 15.62 -16.19
C ALA A 133 14.57 15.37 -15.44
N LYS A 134 13.64 16.33 -15.51
CA LYS A 134 12.30 16.24 -14.90
C LYS A 134 11.48 15.07 -15.42
N VAL A 135 11.44 14.83 -16.73
CA VAL A 135 10.68 13.69 -17.28
C VAL A 135 11.29 12.36 -16.88
N GLY A 136 12.63 12.27 -16.86
CA GLY A 136 13.34 11.10 -16.38
C GLY A 136 13.09 10.81 -14.90
N ALA A 137 13.14 11.84 -14.05
CA ALA A 137 12.81 11.74 -12.63
C ALA A 137 11.34 11.32 -12.42
N TYR A 138 10.41 11.96 -13.14
CA TYR A 138 8.99 11.63 -13.07
C TYR A 138 8.71 10.17 -13.44
N ILE A 139 9.26 9.68 -14.56
CA ILE A 139 9.11 8.28 -14.98
C ILE A 139 9.73 7.35 -13.94
N SER A 140 10.92 7.67 -13.41
CA SER A 140 11.55 6.91 -12.34
C SER A 140 10.60 6.78 -11.14
N ASP A 141 10.11 7.88 -10.58
CA ASP A 141 9.32 7.87 -9.35
C ASP A 141 7.97 7.18 -9.49
N HIS A 142 7.38 7.19 -10.68
CA HIS A 142 6.09 6.55 -10.94
C HIS A 142 6.21 5.09 -11.39
N SER A 143 7.44 4.58 -11.60
CA SER A 143 7.67 3.23 -12.09
C SER A 143 7.97 2.25 -10.96
N ALA A 144 7.18 1.18 -10.88
CA ALA A 144 7.49 0.06 -9.99
C ALA A 144 8.75 -0.69 -10.44
N VAL A 145 9.05 -0.65 -11.75
CA VAL A 145 10.25 -1.25 -12.35
C VAL A 145 10.78 -0.29 -13.41
N MET A 146 12.05 0.06 -13.35
CA MET A 146 12.71 0.87 -14.37
C MET A 146 13.55 -0.02 -15.28
N MET A 147 13.30 -0.03 -16.59
CA MET A 147 14.19 -0.66 -17.57
C MET A 147 15.24 0.37 -18.00
N ALA A 148 16.51 0.07 -17.75
CA ALA A 148 17.62 0.93 -18.13
C ALA A 148 18.41 0.28 -19.27
N LEU A 149 18.20 0.78 -20.50
CA LEU A 149 18.92 0.38 -21.70
C LEU A 149 20.20 1.21 -21.79
N TRP A 150 21.21 0.78 -21.04
CA TRP A 150 22.39 1.58 -20.74
C TRP A 150 23.67 0.76 -20.87
N ASN A 151 24.80 1.42 -21.08
CA ASN A 151 26.11 0.77 -21.32
C ASN A 151 26.93 0.61 -20.03
N GLY A 152 26.43 1.10 -18.89
CA GLY A 152 27.13 1.03 -17.60
C GLY A 152 28.22 2.10 -17.40
N TYR A 153 28.41 3.02 -18.34
CA TYR A 153 29.48 4.01 -18.25
C TYR A 153 29.17 5.10 -17.20
N GLU A 154 29.90 5.09 -16.09
CA GLU A 154 29.97 6.20 -15.12
C GLU A 154 31.20 7.07 -15.42
N PRO A 155 31.06 8.39 -15.66
CA PRO A 155 32.17 9.31 -15.84
C PRO A 155 32.95 9.49 -14.53
N GLU A 156 34.26 9.68 -14.64
CA GLU A 156 35.18 9.78 -13.50
C GLU A 156 34.97 11.05 -12.64
N SER A 157 34.26 12.06 -13.14
CA SER A 157 33.93 13.28 -12.41
C SER A 157 32.46 13.36 -12.02
N GLU A 158 32.15 13.73 -10.76
CA GLU A 158 30.78 13.98 -10.29
C GLU A 158 30.08 15.16 -10.98
N ASP A 159 30.82 15.95 -11.75
CA ASP A 159 30.26 16.91 -12.69
C ASP A 159 29.76 16.15 -13.92
N LEU A 160 28.57 15.57 -13.77
CA LEU A 160 27.76 15.04 -14.87
C LEU A 160 27.70 16.10 -15.97
N THR A 161 28.31 15.79 -17.12
CA THR A 161 28.49 16.75 -18.22
C THR A 161 27.18 17.04 -18.98
N GLU A 162 26.15 16.21 -18.84
CA GLU A 162 24.86 16.36 -19.53
C GLU A 162 23.68 16.12 -18.56
N VAL A 163 23.06 17.19 -18.07
CA VAL A 163 21.79 17.14 -17.31
C VAL A 163 20.70 16.53 -18.20
N GLY A 164 19.94 15.57 -17.67
CA GLY A 164 18.87 14.85 -18.38
C GLY A 164 19.33 13.62 -19.16
N GLY A 165 20.60 13.21 -19.04
CA GLY A 165 21.12 11.99 -19.65
C GLY A 165 20.64 10.70 -18.96
N THR A 166 20.70 9.57 -19.69
CA THR A 166 20.33 8.23 -19.19
C THR A 166 21.04 7.87 -17.90
N GLU A 167 22.34 8.15 -17.83
CA GLU A 167 23.18 7.89 -16.67
C GLU A 167 22.69 8.64 -15.42
N GLN A 168 22.35 9.93 -15.56
CA GLN A 168 21.82 10.72 -14.45
C GLN A 168 20.48 10.17 -13.95
N ILE A 169 19.63 9.67 -14.85
CA ILE A 169 18.35 9.04 -14.48
C ILE A 169 18.57 7.71 -13.75
N VAL A 170 19.51 6.88 -14.23
CA VAL A 170 19.90 5.63 -13.56
C VAL A 170 20.48 5.92 -12.17
N ARG A 171 21.36 6.92 -12.06
CA ARG A 171 21.93 7.37 -10.78
C ARG A 171 20.85 7.92 -9.86
N TYR A 172 19.89 8.70 -10.38
CA TYR A 172 18.76 9.19 -9.62
C TYR A 172 17.91 8.05 -9.06
N ARG A 173 17.59 7.04 -9.89
CA ARG A 173 16.85 5.85 -9.45
C ARG A 173 17.56 5.10 -8.33
N ILE A 174 18.89 5.05 -8.36
CA ILE A 174 19.73 4.32 -7.41
C ILE A 174 19.98 5.12 -6.12
N MET A 175 20.23 6.43 -6.23
CA MET A 175 20.68 7.29 -5.13
C MET A 175 19.58 8.18 -4.56
N GLY A 176 18.47 8.37 -5.26
CA GLY A 176 17.37 9.27 -4.89
C GLY A 176 17.72 10.75 -5.01
N ARG A 177 18.82 11.09 -5.69
CA ARG A 177 19.32 12.46 -5.84
C ARG A 177 19.71 12.74 -7.28
N MET A 178 19.37 13.94 -7.74
CA MET A 178 19.68 14.42 -9.07
C MET A 178 20.28 15.82 -8.95
N LYS A 179 21.62 15.91 -8.99
CA LYS A 179 22.35 17.17 -8.93
C LYS A 179 21.77 18.18 -9.93
N SER A 180 21.60 19.43 -9.49
CA SER A 180 21.04 20.54 -10.28
C SER A 180 19.54 20.46 -10.62
N PHE A 181 18.82 19.42 -10.16
CA PHE A 181 17.38 19.28 -10.41
C PHE A 181 16.59 18.94 -9.12
N TYR A 182 17.01 17.91 -8.39
CA TYR A 182 16.35 17.45 -7.17
C TYR A 182 17.37 16.99 -6.13
N GLU A 183 17.47 17.76 -5.05
CA GLU A 183 18.20 17.36 -3.85
C GLU A 183 17.19 17.19 -2.71
N PRO A 184 17.07 15.99 -2.12
CA PRO A 184 16.12 15.76 -1.04
C PRO A 184 16.50 16.58 0.21
N ASP A 185 15.49 17.02 0.96
CA ASP A 185 15.65 17.75 2.23
C ASP A 185 16.54 16.97 3.23
N SER A 186 16.49 15.64 3.17
CA SER A 186 17.38 14.77 3.93
C SER A 186 18.36 14.04 3.02
N ILE A 187 19.64 14.31 3.21
CA ILE A 187 20.74 13.58 2.57
C ILE A 187 20.63 12.07 2.87
N LEU A 188 20.14 11.67 4.05
CA LEU A 188 20.04 10.25 4.42
C LEU A 188 18.82 9.54 3.83
N GLN A 189 17.96 10.23 3.10
CA GLN A 189 16.76 9.65 2.51
C GLN A 189 17.11 8.74 1.33
N ALA A 190 16.80 7.45 1.46
CA ALA A 190 16.91 6.51 0.36
C ALA A 190 15.75 6.71 -0.65
N PRO A 191 15.98 6.47 -1.94
CA PRO A 191 14.91 6.42 -2.93
C PRO A 191 13.84 5.37 -2.58
N ASP A 192 12.57 5.72 -2.79
CA ASP A 192 11.41 4.88 -2.45
C ASP A 192 11.33 3.59 -3.29
N TYR A 193 12.01 3.58 -4.44
CA TYR A 193 11.90 2.52 -5.45
C TYR A 193 13.25 2.24 -6.10
N ASN A 194 13.85 1.08 -5.82
CA ASN A 194 15.17 0.72 -6.38
C ASN A 194 15.11 -0.39 -7.44
N ASN A 195 13.92 -0.76 -7.90
CA ASN A 195 13.76 -1.80 -8.89
C ASN A 195 14.22 -1.27 -10.25
N ILE A 196 15.41 -1.68 -10.67
CA ILE A 196 15.97 -1.39 -11.98
C ILE A 196 16.38 -2.70 -12.66
N ILE A 197 15.93 -2.89 -13.90
CA ILE A 197 16.34 -3.96 -14.79
C ILE A 197 17.32 -3.33 -15.77
N PHE A 198 18.59 -3.69 -15.63
CA PHE A 198 19.63 -3.23 -16.53
C PHE A 198 19.68 -4.11 -17.77
N ILE A 199 19.59 -3.47 -18.93
CA ILE A 199 19.71 -4.11 -20.23
C ILE A 199 20.91 -3.48 -20.92
N PHE A 200 22.01 -4.21 -20.94
CA PHE A 200 23.24 -3.72 -21.57
C PHE A 200 22.98 -3.32 -23.02
N THR A 201 23.35 -2.09 -23.37
CA THR A 201 23.07 -1.48 -24.68
C THR A 201 24.32 -0.76 -25.19
N GLN A 202 24.78 -1.14 -26.38
CA GLN A 202 25.90 -0.50 -27.08
C GLN A 202 25.45 0.77 -27.81
N ARG A 203 26.31 1.79 -27.77
CA ARG A 203 26.09 3.07 -28.46
C ARG A 203 26.70 3.04 -29.85
N GLU A 204 26.03 3.67 -30.80
CA GLU A 204 26.49 3.78 -32.19
C GLU A 204 27.61 4.82 -32.34
N PHE A 205 27.46 6.02 -31.74
CA PHE A 205 28.34 7.15 -32.01
C PHE A 205 29.37 7.42 -30.90
N LYS A 206 29.01 7.22 -29.61
CA LYS A 206 29.95 7.36 -28.49
C LYS A 206 30.61 6.00 -28.19
N GLN A 207 31.59 5.60 -29.00
CA GLN A 207 32.43 4.40 -28.82
C GLN A 207 33.42 4.55 -27.65
N ASN A 208 32.93 4.73 -26.42
CA ASN A 208 33.76 4.41 -25.26
C ASN A 208 33.76 2.89 -25.09
N HIS A 209 34.96 2.30 -25.16
CA HIS A 209 35.35 0.88 -25.29
C HIS A 209 34.74 -0.16 -24.31
N ILE A 210 33.43 -0.16 -24.08
CA ILE A 210 32.76 -1.18 -23.28
C ILE A 210 32.07 -2.14 -24.25
N GLN A 211 32.82 -3.15 -24.72
CA GLN A 211 32.28 -4.26 -25.54
C GLN A 211 31.67 -5.38 -24.68
N GLU A 212 32.10 -5.48 -23.41
CA GLU A 212 31.57 -6.42 -22.41
C GLU A 212 31.15 -5.65 -21.16
N ILE A 213 30.17 -6.16 -20.40
CA ILE A 213 29.83 -5.62 -19.08
C ILE A 213 31.13 -5.64 -18.24
N PRO A 214 31.63 -4.47 -17.80
CA PRO A 214 32.86 -4.41 -17.01
C PRO A 214 32.77 -5.38 -15.82
N SER A 215 33.84 -6.14 -15.56
CA SER A 215 33.83 -7.17 -14.51
C SER A 215 33.52 -6.58 -13.13
N ASP A 216 33.92 -5.33 -12.90
CA ASP A 216 33.57 -4.56 -11.73
C ASP A 216 32.08 -4.19 -11.68
N LEU A 217 31.37 -3.97 -12.80
CA LEU A 217 29.91 -3.79 -12.82
C LEU A 217 29.14 -5.09 -12.55
N LYS A 218 29.64 -6.22 -13.05
CA LYS A 218 29.15 -7.56 -12.65
C LYS A 218 29.28 -7.72 -11.14
N ASP A 219 30.44 -7.44 -10.58
CA ASP A 219 30.66 -7.60 -9.15
C ASP A 219 29.92 -6.54 -8.31
N ARG A 220 29.87 -5.27 -8.73
CA ARG A 220 29.32 -4.10 -8.00
C ARG A 220 27.81 -4.06 -7.89
N PHE A 221 27.10 -4.67 -8.83
CA PHE A 221 25.66 -4.44 -8.91
C PHE A 221 24.84 -5.68 -9.28
N THR A 222 25.39 -6.72 -9.91
CA THR A 222 24.53 -7.80 -10.43
C THR A 222 24.07 -8.80 -9.36
N VAL A 223 22.77 -8.80 -9.10
CA VAL A 223 22.06 -9.85 -8.38
C VAL A 223 21.43 -10.74 -9.44
N GLU A 224 21.91 -11.98 -9.56
CA GLU A 224 21.34 -12.95 -10.47
C GLU A 224 20.05 -13.52 -9.84
N VAL A 225 18.88 -13.02 -10.26
CA VAL A 225 17.60 -13.57 -9.83
C VAL A 225 17.20 -14.63 -10.83
N THR A 226 17.03 -15.86 -10.36
CA THR A 226 16.53 -16.96 -11.17
C THR A 226 15.00 -17.02 -11.09
N ALA A 227 14.31 -17.00 -12.22
CA ALA A 227 12.88 -17.26 -12.32
C ALA A 227 12.64 -18.42 -13.31
N GLY A 228 12.39 -19.61 -12.78
CA GLY A 228 12.37 -20.84 -13.59
C GLY A 228 13.79 -21.25 -14.00
N GLN A 229 14.01 -21.56 -15.27
CA GLN A 229 15.34 -21.91 -15.82
C GLN A 229 16.23 -20.69 -16.15
N ASN A 230 15.78 -19.48 -15.80
CA ASN A 230 16.30 -18.25 -16.38
C ASN A 230 16.90 -17.33 -15.33
N SER A 231 18.10 -16.81 -15.58
CA SER A 231 18.75 -15.80 -14.75
C SER A 231 18.61 -14.39 -15.31
N TYR A 232 18.38 -13.43 -14.41
CA TYR A 232 18.30 -11.99 -14.70
C TYR A 232 19.29 -11.26 -13.80
N HIS A 233 20.05 -10.32 -14.36
CA HIS A 233 20.93 -9.47 -13.58
C HIS A 233 20.18 -8.20 -13.15
N PHE A 234 19.78 -8.12 -11.88
CA PHE A 234 19.25 -6.90 -11.27
C PHE A 234 20.40 -6.06 -10.74
N LEU A 235 20.37 -4.74 -10.94
CA LEU A 235 21.35 -3.85 -10.29
C LEU A 235 20.80 -3.42 -8.94
N SER A 236 21.46 -3.82 -7.84
CA SER A 236 21.16 -3.31 -6.50
C SER A 236 22.29 -2.39 -6.04
N PRO A 237 22.01 -1.20 -5.45
CA PRO A 237 23.05 -0.29 -4.99
C PRO A 237 24.00 -0.97 -3.97
N PRO A 238 25.29 -0.61 -3.90
CA PRO A 238 26.29 -1.28 -3.05
C PRO A 238 25.93 -1.31 -1.56
N ILE A 239 25.17 -0.31 -1.08
CA ILE A 239 24.70 -0.22 0.30
C ILE A 239 23.76 -1.38 0.68
N TRP A 240 23.12 -2.01 -0.30
CA TRP A 240 22.21 -3.14 -0.11
C TRP A 240 22.86 -4.49 -0.40
N ARG A 241 24.15 -4.52 -0.77
CA ARG A 241 24.86 -5.72 -1.24
C ARG A 241 24.99 -6.81 -0.16
N ASP A 242 25.22 -6.40 1.09
CA ASP A 242 25.34 -7.32 2.23
C ASP A 242 23.99 -7.95 2.61
N ASP A 243 22.90 -7.19 2.49
CA ASP A 243 21.56 -7.71 2.77
C ASP A 243 21.03 -8.60 1.62
N VAL A 244 21.45 -8.34 0.38
CA VAL A 244 21.13 -9.18 -0.79
C VAL A 244 21.90 -10.48 -0.80
N SER A 245 23.18 -10.47 -0.46
CA SER A 245 24.00 -11.68 -0.39
C SER A 245 23.57 -12.63 0.74
N ARG A 246 22.90 -12.12 1.79
CA ARG A 246 22.26 -12.92 2.85
C ARG A 246 20.87 -13.44 2.47
N GLY A 247 20.34 -13.07 1.31
CA GLY A 247 18.97 -13.38 0.90
C GLY A 247 17.90 -12.62 1.69
N GLU A 248 18.30 -11.64 2.49
CA GLU A 248 17.42 -10.92 3.41
C GLU A 248 16.78 -9.68 2.74
N TRP A 249 17.44 -9.05 1.75
CA TRP A 249 16.88 -7.92 1.00
C TRP A 249 17.20 -8.00 -0.50
N GLY A 250 16.28 -7.58 -1.37
CA GLY A 250 16.54 -7.47 -2.82
C GLY A 250 16.00 -8.60 -3.71
N SER A 251 15.78 -9.82 -3.20
CA SER A 251 14.97 -10.82 -3.92
C SER A 251 13.51 -10.88 -3.43
N GLU A 252 13.25 -10.57 -2.15
CA GLU A 252 11.91 -10.53 -1.53
C GLU A 252 11.29 -9.12 -1.57
N PHE A 253 12.08 -8.08 -1.34
CA PHE A 253 11.59 -6.69 -1.12
C PHE A 253 11.11 -6.00 -2.42
N SER A 254 11.88 -6.08 -3.50
CA SER A 254 11.50 -5.60 -4.84
C SER A 254 10.29 -6.33 -5.42
N LYS A 255 10.17 -7.64 -5.14
CA LYS A 255 8.98 -8.43 -5.46
C LYS A 255 7.79 -8.02 -4.61
N SER A 256 8.00 -7.44 -3.42
CA SER A 256 6.92 -7.17 -2.46
C SER A 256 5.88 -6.19 -3.01
N ASN A 257 6.28 -5.08 -3.66
CA ASN A 257 5.33 -4.11 -4.23
C ASN A 257 4.51 -4.73 -5.37
N ILE A 258 5.19 -5.45 -6.28
CA ILE A 258 4.56 -6.15 -7.40
C ILE A 258 3.59 -7.23 -6.90
N ILE A 259 4.02 -8.03 -5.91
CA ILE A 259 3.22 -9.09 -5.29
C ILE A 259 2.04 -8.49 -4.53
N ARG A 260 2.23 -7.42 -3.75
CA ARG A 260 1.17 -6.75 -2.98
C ARG A 260 0.14 -6.10 -3.90
N LEU A 261 0.57 -5.44 -4.99
CA LEU A 261 -0.35 -4.93 -6.00
C LEU A 261 -1.12 -6.05 -6.70
N ASN A 262 -0.43 -7.13 -7.10
CA ASN A 262 -1.08 -8.32 -7.67
C ASN A 262 -2.05 -8.98 -6.68
N GLN A 263 -1.73 -8.98 -5.39
CA GLN A 263 -2.62 -9.43 -4.34
C GLN A 263 -3.83 -8.50 -4.19
N PHE A 264 -3.66 -7.18 -4.24
CA PHE A 264 -4.77 -6.23 -4.25
C PHE A 264 -5.71 -6.48 -5.44
N ASN A 265 -5.17 -6.57 -6.66
CA ASN A 265 -5.96 -6.84 -7.87
C ASN A 265 -6.66 -8.21 -7.83
N ARG A 266 -6.00 -9.23 -7.26
CA ARG A 266 -6.62 -10.54 -7.02
C ARG A 266 -7.79 -10.46 -6.04
N ASP A 267 -7.62 -9.72 -4.95
CA ASP A 267 -8.65 -9.56 -3.92
C ASP A 267 -9.80 -8.69 -4.43
N LEU A 268 -9.52 -7.67 -5.25
CA LEU A 268 -10.50 -6.87 -5.99
C LEU A 268 -11.42 -7.77 -6.83
N LYS A 269 -10.84 -8.62 -7.68
CA LYS A 269 -11.61 -9.56 -8.51
C LYS A 269 -12.39 -10.58 -7.68
N LYS A 270 -11.87 -10.98 -6.52
CA LYS A 270 -12.43 -12.04 -5.68
C LYS A 270 -13.55 -11.57 -4.75
N TYR A 271 -13.41 -10.39 -4.16
CA TYR A 271 -14.25 -9.93 -3.07
C TYR A 271 -15.03 -8.64 -3.37
N ALA A 272 -14.56 -7.80 -4.30
CA ALA A 272 -15.19 -6.52 -4.57
C ALA A 272 -16.31 -6.66 -5.61
N ASN A 273 -17.54 -6.39 -5.18
CA ASN A 273 -18.67 -6.22 -6.09
C ASN A 273 -18.74 -4.75 -6.52
N TYR A 274 -18.92 -4.50 -7.83
CA TYR A 274 -19.06 -3.15 -8.39
C TYR A 274 -20.10 -2.30 -7.64
N SER A 275 -21.27 -2.85 -7.30
CA SER A 275 -22.32 -2.10 -6.60
C SER A 275 -21.92 -1.70 -5.18
N ALA A 276 -21.15 -2.56 -4.49
CA ALA A 276 -20.64 -2.26 -3.15
C ALA A 276 -19.54 -1.19 -3.20
N VAL A 277 -18.65 -1.26 -4.20
CA VAL A 277 -17.60 -0.27 -4.43
C VAL A 277 -18.19 1.08 -4.77
N TRP A 278 -19.15 1.11 -5.72
CA TRP A 278 -19.89 2.32 -6.07
C TRP A 278 -20.57 2.93 -4.84
N LYS A 279 -21.31 2.12 -4.07
CA LYS A 279 -21.98 2.60 -2.85
C LYS A 279 -21.00 3.16 -1.82
N SER A 280 -19.85 2.52 -1.62
CA SER A 280 -18.82 3.03 -0.71
C SER A 280 -18.24 4.36 -1.20
N GLY A 281 -17.94 4.48 -2.50
CA GLY A 281 -17.49 5.73 -3.13
C GLY A 281 -18.53 6.86 -3.07
N GLU A 282 -19.82 6.55 -3.26
CA GLU A 282 -20.90 7.54 -3.15
C GLU A 282 -21.10 8.03 -1.71
N ASN A 283 -20.91 7.16 -0.71
CA ASN A 283 -20.95 7.56 0.69
C ASN A 283 -19.79 8.51 1.07
N LEU A 284 -18.73 8.60 0.26
CA LEU A 284 -17.61 9.50 0.53
C LEU A 284 -18.00 10.98 0.34
N CYS A 285 -18.84 11.26 -0.66
CA CYS A 285 -19.32 12.60 -0.99
C CYS A 285 -20.60 12.47 -1.82
N PRO A 286 -21.79 12.37 -1.17
CA PRO A 286 -23.06 12.15 -1.83
C PRO A 286 -23.47 13.32 -2.73
N GLY A 287 -24.10 13.03 -3.87
CA GLY A 287 -24.76 14.05 -4.70
C GLY A 287 -23.82 14.99 -5.47
N ALA A 288 -22.51 14.73 -5.43
CA ALA A 288 -21.56 15.43 -6.30
C ALA A 288 -21.68 14.92 -7.74
N ASP A 289 -21.72 15.81 -8.73
CA ASP A 289 -21.67 15.49 -10.17
C ASP A 289 -20.25 15.05 -10.58
N ASP A 290 -19.76 13.99 -9.94
CA ASP A 290 -18.48 13.35 -10.21
C ASP A 290 -18.70 12.15 -11.15
N SER A 291 -19.57 12.32 -12.15
CA SER A 291 -20.00 11.23 -13.02
C SER A 291 -18.87 10.73 -13.94
N ASN A 292 -17.88 11.58 -14.26
CA ASN A 292 -16.69 11.28 -15.04
C ASN A 292 -15.46 12.10 -14.58
N GLY A 293 -14.25 11.62 -14.88
CA GLY A 293 -12.99 12.34 -14.63
C GLY A 293 -12.27 11.94 -13.34
N LYS A 294 -11.35 12.80 -12.88
CA LYS A 294 -10.45 12.55 -11.74
C LYS A 294 -11.19 12.12 -10.47
N GLN A 295 -12.23 12.88 -10.09
CA GLN A 295 -12.99 12.63 -8.86
C GLN A 295 -13.73 11.28 -8.89
N ALA A 296 -14.30 10.91 -10.05
CA ALA A 296 -14.98 9.63 -10.25
C ALA A 296 -14.03 8.43 -10.06
N TYR A 297 -12.82 8.56 -10.63
CA TYR A 297 -11.77 7.54 -10.50
C TYR A 297 -11.32 7.40 -9.05
N LEU A 298 -11.06 8.51 -8.36
CA LEU A 298 -10.67 8.52 -6.94
C LEU A 298 -11.74 7.90 -6.04
N LYS A 299 -13.02 8.24 -6.25
CA LYS A 299 -14.14 7.59 -5.55
C LYS A 299 -14.16 6.08 -5.75
N THR A 300 -13.91 5.63 -6.98
CA THR A 300 -13.88 4.20 -7.32
C THR A 300 -12.72 3.49 -6.63
N GLN A 301 -11.52 4.07 -6.63
CA GLN A 301 -10.35 3.48 -5.95
C GLN A 301 -10.53 3.47 -4.42
N PHE A 302 -11.07 4.55 -3.85
CA PHE A 302 -11.42 4.62 -2.43
C PHE A 302 -12.41 3.51 -2.07
N GLY A 303 -13.52 3.40 -2.82
CA GLY A 303 -14.55 2.40 -2.59
C GLY A 303 -14.03 0.97 -2.73
N ALA A 304 -13.09 0.73 -3.65
CA ALA A 304 -12.42 -0.55 -3.80
C ALA A 304 -11.61 -0.91 -2.55
N ALA A 305 -10.74 -0.01 -2.09
CA ALA A 305 -9.93 -0.22 -0.89
C ALA A 305 -10.79 -0.41 0.37
N ASP A 306 -11.81 0.44 0.56
CA ASP A 306 -12.71 0.39 1.71
C ASP A 306 -13.56 -0.91 1.75
N VAL A 307 -14.12 -1.34 0.62
CA VAL A 307 -14.89 -2.60 0.54
C VAL A 307 -13.99 -3.79 0.87
N LEU A 308 -12.78 -3.84 0.32
CA LEU A 308 -11.82 -4.91 0.60
C LEU A 308 -11.42 -4.94 2.08
N ALA A 309 -11.12 -3.77 2.66
CA ALA A 309 -10.81 -3.64 4.08
C ALA A 309 -11.96 -4.17 4.94
N ASN A 310 -13.21 -3.77 4.65
CA ASN A 310 -14.40 -4.19 5.39
C ASN A 310 -14.69 -5.70 5.26
N VAL A 311 -14.49 -6.29 4.08
CA VAL A 311 -14.67 -7.75 3.88
C VAL A 311 -13.61 -8.53 4.66
N LEU A 312 -12.34 -8.10 4.57
CA LEU A 312 -11.24 -8.76 5.29
C LEU A 312 -11.35 -8.59 6.80
N GLN A 313 -11.80 -7.43 7.29
CA GLN A 313 -12.06 -7.21 8.72
C GLN A 313 -13.09 -8.22 9.26
N LYS A 314 -14.24 -8.35 8.57
CA LYS A 314 -15.29 -9.31 8.96
C LYS A 314 -14.78 -10.74 8.92
N LYS A 315 -13.96 -11.06 7.92
CA LYS A 315 -13.36 -12.39 7.78
C LYS A 315 -12.36 -12.66 8.89
N ASN A 316 -11.46 -11.73 9.20
CA ASN A 316 -10.49 -11.84 10.29
C ASN A 316 -11.20 -12.10 11.62
N ARG A 317 -12.24 -11.29 11.91
CA ARG A 317 -13.07 -11.44 13.10
C ARG A 317 -13.75 -12.81 13.19
N ARG A 318 -14.29 -13.33 12.08
CA ARG A 318 -14.89 -14.68 12.05
C ARG A 318 -13.87 -15.78 12.28
N HIS A 319 -12.69 -15.69 11.65
CA HIS A 319 -11.61 -16.67 11.86
C HIS A 319 -11.19 -16.69 13.33
N PHE A 320 -10.97 -15.52 13.93
CA PHE A 320 -10.64 -15.41 15.35
C PHE A 320 -11.73 -16.02 16.25
N LEU A 321 -13.00 -15.67 16.02
CA LEU A 321 -14.12 -16.21 16.78
C LEU A 321 -14.27 -17.73 16.66
N TYR A 322 -14.05 -18.31 15.48
CA TYR A 322 -14.12 -19.76 15.29
C TYR A 322 -12.94 -20.48 15.97
N THR A 323 -11.73 -19.94 15.89
CA THR A 323 -10.57 -20.47 16.61
C THR A 323 -10.82 -20.46 18.12
N LEU A 324 -11.38 -19.36 18.64
CA LEU A 324 -11.76 -19.22 20.05
C LEU A 324 -12.81 -20.25 20.46
N LEU A 325 -13.88 -20.38 19.66
CA LEU A 325 -14.97 -21.31 19.91
C LEU A 325 -14.47 -22.77 19.95
N LEU A 326 -13.62 -23.16 19.00
CA LEU A 326 -13.04 -24.51 18.96
C LEU A 326 -12.11 -24.77 20.14
N GLY A 327 -11.31 -23.79 20.56
CA GLY A 327 -10.47 -23.87 21.75
C GLY A 327 -11.29 -24.10 23.03
N VAL A 328 -12.33 -23.29 23.24
CA VAL A 328 -13.26 -23.44 24.38
C VAL A 328 -13.97 -24.79 24.33
N SER A 329 -14.41 -25.22 23.14
CA SER A 329 -15.09 -26.52 22.95
C SER A 329 -14.16 -27.70 23.24
N SER A 330 -12.89 -27.62 22.81
CA SER A 330 -11.87 -28.62 23.12
C SER A 330 -11.64 -28.74 24.62
N PHE A 331 -11.50 -27.62 25.32
CA PHE A 331 -11.30 -27.60 26.76
C PHE A 331 -12.51 -28.18 27.52
N THR A 332 -13.72 -27.79 27.09
CA THR A 332 -14.97 -28.29 27.66
C THR A 332 -15.13 -29.80 27.46
N ALA A 333 -14.74 -30.33 26.29
CA ALA A 333 -14.79 -31.75 26.01
C ALA A 333 -13.87 -32.58 26.93
N LEU A 334 -12.68 -32.05 27.25
CA LEU A 334 -11.77 -32.67 28.23
C LEU A 334 -12.37 -32.67 29.64
N ALA A 335 -12.93 -31.54 30.09
CA ALA A 335 -13.57 -31.44 31.40
C ALA A 335 -14.75 -32.42 31.55
N ILE A 336 -15.56 -32.59 30.49
CA ILE A 336 -16.67 -33.56 30.48
C ILE A 336 -16.16 -35.01 30.51
N PHE A 337 -15.10 -35.31 29.77
CA PHE A 337 -14.49 -36.64 29.77
C PHE A 337 -13.96 -37.02 31.16
N ASP A 338 -13.21 -36.12 31.79
CA ASP A 338 -12.57 -36.31 33.10
C ASP A 338 -13.61 -36.58 34.20
N MET A 339 -14.74 -35.85 34.17
CA MET A 339 -15.70 -35.87 35.26
C MET A 339 -16.89 -36.82 35.10
N TRP A 340 -17.42 -37.01 33.88
CA TRP A 340 -18.72 -37.68 33.72
C TRP A 340 -18.68 -38.96 32.92
N LEU A 341 -18.15 -38.92 31.72
CA LEU A 341 -18.51 -39.93 30.73
C LEU A 341 -17.48 -41.03 30.61
N THR A 342 -16.18 -40.79 30.86
CA THR A 342 -15.06 -41.71 30.50
C THR A 342 -15.24 -42.38 29.13
N ILE A 343 -16.07 -41.79 28.25
CA ILE A 343 -16.38 -42.28 26.93
C ILE A 343 -15.20 -41.86 26.06
N PRO A 344 -14.49 -42.81 25.41
CA PRO A 344 -13.32 -42.49 24.59
C PRO A 344 -13.58 -41.44 23.50
N LEU A 345 -14.81 -41.31 23.00
CA LEU A 345 -15.16 -40.28 22.02
C LEU A 345 -14.91 -38.85 22.52
N PHE A 346 -15.20 -38.52 23.77
CA PHE A 346 -14.98 -37.15 24.28
C PHE A 346 -13.49 -36.85 24.42
N PHE A 347 -12.72 -37.80 24.94
CA PHE A 347 -11.26 -37.72 25.00
C PHE A 347 -10.64 -37.56 23.61
N LEU A 348 -11.10 -38.34 22.62
CA LEU A 348 -10.63 -38.24 21.24
C LEU A 348 -11.09 -36.94 20.56
N SER A 349 -12.27 -36.41 20.89
CA SER A 349 -12.79 -35.18 20.26
C SER A 349 -11.97 -33.93 20.58
N ALA A 350 -11.42 -33.83 21.79
CA ALA A 350 -10.63 -32.69 22.21
C ALA A 350 -9.39 -32.43 21.32
N PRO A 351 -8.46 -33.38 21.11
CA PRO A 351 -7.31 -33.17 20.23
C PRO A 351 -7.72 -32.88 18.77
N PHE A 352 -8.84 -33.42 18.27
CA PHE A 352 -9.35 -33.06 16.94
C PHE A 352 -9.86 -31.62 16.86
N LEU A 353 -10.58 -31.15 17.89
CA LEU A 353 -11.04 -29.76 17.97
C LEU A 353 -9.88 -28.78 18.11
N LEU A 354 -8.88 -29.12 18.92
CA LEU A 354 -7.66 -28.33 19.06
C LEU A 354 -6.86 -28.30 17.75
N LEU A 355 -6.72 -29.43 17.07
CA LEU A 355 -6.08 -29.51 15.75
C LEU A 355 -6.85 -28.66 14.73
N ALA A 356 -8.19 -28.71 14.72
CA ALA A 356 -9.00 -27.87 13.84
C ALA A 356 -8.80 -26.37 14.14
N ALA A 357 -8.71 -25.98 15.42
CA ALA A 357 -8.42 -24.61 15.83
C ALA A 357 -7.03 -24.17 15.34
N ALA A 358 -6.02 -25.03 15.50
CA ALA A 358 -4.65 -24.79 15.04
C ALA A 358 -4.59 -24.67 13.51
N LEU A 359 -5.25 -25.58 12.76
CA LEU A 359 -5.31 -25.53 11.30
C LEU A 359 -6.04 -24.28 10.79
N LEU A 360 -7.12 -23.85 11.44
CA LEU A 360 -7.81 -22.60 11.09
C LEU A 360 -6.95 -21.36 11.37
N HIS A 361 -6.24 -21.34 12.50
CA HIS A 361 -5.30 -20.27 12.85
C HIS A 361 -4.15 -20.19 11.85
N LEU A 362 -3.52 -21.33 11.56
CA LEU A 362 -2.48 -21.45 10.55
C LEU A 362 -2.99 -21.03 9.18
N ALA A 363 -4.19 -21.47 8.76
CA ALA A 363 -4.78 -21.06 7.48
C ALA A 363 -5.06 -19.54 7.41
N GLY A 364 -5.43 -18.92 8.54
CA GLY A 364 -5.55 -17.47 8.67
C GLY A 364 -4.21 -16.75 8.49
N ARG A 365 -3.16 -17.27 9.14
CA ARG A 365 -1.77 -16.79 9.05
C ARG A 365 -1.20 -16.94 7.64
N PHE A 366 -1.32 -18.12 7.02
CA PHE A 366 -0.89 -18.36 5.64
C PHE A 366 -1.57 -17.43 4.65
N LYS A 367 -2.83 -17.08 4.90
CA LYS A 367 -3.57 -16.13 4.06
C LYS A 367 -3.29 -14.68 4.41
N LYS A 368 -2.49 -14.36 5.43
CA LYS A 368 -2.17 -12.99 5.89
C LYS A 368 -3.40 -12.07 5.88
N ILE A 369 -4.53 -12.56 6.39
CA ILE A 369 -5.84 -11.88 6.29
C ILE A 369 -5.80 -10.56 7.06
N GLU A 370 -5.26 -10.61 8.27
CA GLU A 370 -5.10 -9.47 9.16
C GLU A 370 -4.20 -8.38 8.56
N HIS A 371 -2.99 -8.75 8.11
CA HIS A 371 -2.07 -7.80 7.46
C HIS A 371 -2.73 -7.07 6.28
N ARG A 372 -3.39 -7.81 5.39
CA ARG A 372 -4.09 -7.21 4.23
C ARG A 372 -5.24 -6.29 4.64
N TYR A 373 -5.96 -6.62 5.72
CA TYR A 373 -6.99 -5.73 6.25
C TYR A 373 -6.39 -4.39 6.67
N TYR A 374 -5.31 -4.41 7.45
CA TYR A 374 -4.67 -3.19 7.92
C TYR A 374 -4.15 -2.32 6.77
N GLU A 375 -3.46 -2.92 5.79
CA GLU A 375 -2.95 -2.16 4.65
C GLU A 375 -4.06 -1.59 3.76
N TYR A 376 -5.13 -2.34 3.50
CA TYR A 376 -6.25 -1.85 2.68
C TYR A 376 -7.02 -0.73 3.38
N ARG A 377 -7.11 -0.78 4.72
CA ARG A 377 -7.66 0.32 5.50
C ARG A 377 -6.77 1.56 5.39
N THR A 378 -5.46 1.43 5.58
CA THR A 378 -4.51 2.54 5.42
C THR A 378 -4.58 3.15 4.01
N LEU A 379 -4.68 2.30 2.98
CA LEU A 379 -4.88 2.74 1.61
C LEU A 379 -6.20 3.52 1.43
N ALA A 380 -7.31 3.02 1.97
CA ALA A 380 -8.60 3.70 1.90
C ALA A 380 -8.58 5.07 2.60
N GLU A 381 -7.95 5.16 3.77
CA GLU A 381 -7.79 6.42 4.51
C GLU A 381 -6.93 7.42 3.73
N GLY A 382 -5.83 6.97 3.11
CA GLY A 382 -5.01 7.84 2.27
C GLY A 382 -5.72 8.30 0.99
N LEU A 383 -6.48 7.41 0.33
CA LEU A 383 -7.31 7.79 -0.84
C LEU A 383 -8.43 8.78 -0.47
N ARG A 384 -8.98 8.70 0.75
CA ARG A 384 -9.94 9.69 1.25
C ARG A 384 -9.31 11.07 1.34
N VAL A 385 -8.14 11.19 1.97
CA VAL A 385 -7.42 12.47 2.07
C VAL A 385 -7.09 12.98 0.67
N TYR A 386 -6.57 12.12 -0.22
CA TYR A 386 -6.23 12.51 -1.59
C TYR A 386 -7.45 12.99 -2.39
N PHE A 387 -8.61 12.36 -2.24
CA PHE A 387 -9.87 12.80 -2.85
C PHE A 387 -10.23 14.24 -2.44
N PHE A 388 -10.25 14.52 -1.13
CA PHE A 388 -10.61 15.84 -0.64
C PHE A 388 -9.56 16.92 -0.94
N TRP A 389 -8.27 16.57 -0.88
CA TRP A 389 -7.18 17.45 -1.33
C TRP A 389 -7.29 17.79 -2.80
N SER A 390 -7.57 16.81 -3.65
CA SER A 390 -7.79 17.05 -5.07
C SER A 390 -9.00 17.95 -5.31
N ARG A 391 -10.08 17.81 -4.53
CA ARG A 391 -11.28 18.67 -4.64
C ARG A 391 -11.04 20.09 -4.14
N ALA A 392 -10.19 20.24 -3.12
CA ALA A 392 -9.75 21.53 -2.58
C ALA A 392 -8.58 22.15 -3.38
N LYS A 393 -8.17 21.56 -4.51
CA LYS A 393 -7.03 21.99 -5.34
C LYS A 393 -5.74 22.19 -4.54
N ILE A 394 -5.51 21.32 -3.56
CA ILE A 394 -4.28 21.29 -2.78
C ILE A 394 -3.22 20.57 -3.61
N ARG A 395 -2.09 21.24 -3.85
CA ARG A 395 -0.93 20.62 -4.47
C ARG A 395 -0.08 20.01 -3.35
N GLY A 396 0.11 18.71 -3.44
CA GLY A 396 0.98 17.96 -2.54
C GLY A 396 1.13 16.56 -3.10
N ASN A 397 2.36 16.08 -3.19
CA ASN A 397 2.61 14.70 -3.54
C ASN A 397 2.29 13.84 -2.31
N MET A 398 1.35 12.90 -2.45
CA MET A 398 0.95 12.03 -1.33
C MET A 398 2.13 11.22 -0.80
N SER A 399 3.15 10.89 -1.63
CA SER A 399 4.33 10.15 -1.16
C SER A 399 5.28 10.99 -0.30
N GLU A 400 5.35 12.30 -0.54
CA GLU A 400 6.21 13.22 0.21
C GLU A 400 5.70 13.48 1.64
N VAL A 401 4.37 13.41 1.82
CA VAL A 401 3.72 13.69 3.11
C VAL A 401 3.94 12.59 4.15
N TYR A 402 4.14 11.34 3.71
CA TYR A 402 4.41 10.26 4.67
C TYR A 402 5.81 10.40 5.27
N PRO A 403 5.93 10.37 6.61
CA PRO A 403 7.23 10.45 7.28
C PRO A 403 8.19 9.38 6.77
N SER A 404 9.46 9.74 6.57
CA SER A 404 10.52 8.83 6.08
C SER A 404 10.61 7.53 6.89
N LYS A 405 10.42 7.60 8.22
CA LYS A 405 10.40 6.44 9.13
C LYS A 405 9.39 5.33 8.78
N TYR A 406 8.39 5.61 7.94
CA TYR A 406 7.33 4.65 7.57
C TYR A 406 7.38 4.20 6.12
N ARG A 407 8.33 4.73 5.34
CA ARG A 407 8.32 4.51 3.89
C ARG A 407 8.52 3.04 3.52
N ASP A 408 9.43 2.33 4.18
CA ASP A 408 9.68 0.90 3.95
C ASP A 408 8.43 0.03 4.18
N ASP A 409 7.63 0.37 5.17
CA ASP A 409 6.40 -0.34 5.51
C ASP A 409 5.25 -0.06 4.54
N LEU A 410 5.26 1.12 3.91
CA LEU A 410 4.19 1.69 3.10
C LEU A 410 4.50 1.72 1.60
N GLN A 411 5.66 1.26 1.15
CA GLN A 411 6.14 1.47 -0.23
C GLN A 411 5.11 1.14 -1.31
N TRP A 412 4.41 0.01 -1.19
CA TRP A 412 3.39 -0.37 -2.19
C TRP A 412 2.16 0.54 -2.17
N ILE A 413 1.80 1.10 -1.01
CA ILE A 413 0.70 2.06 -0.85
C ILE A 413 1.11 3.41 -1.46
N LEU A 414 2.35 3.86 -1.20
CA LEU A 414 2.90 5.07 -1.82
C LEU A 414 2.96 4.91 -3.35
N TYR A 415 3.39 3.75 -3.82
CA TYR A 415 3.41 3.42 -5.25
C TYR A 415 2.00 3.44 -5.82
N TYR A 416 1.03 2.86 -5.12
CA TYR A 416 -0.37 2.89 -5.53
C TYR A 416 -0.89 4.32 -5.68
N PHE A 417 -0.54 5.24 -4.77
CA PHE A 417 -0.90 6.66 -4.92
C PHE A 417 -0.30 7.27 -6.19
N GLY A 418 0.97 6.99 -6.50
CA GLY A 418 1.61 7.44 -7.74
C GLY A 418 0.88 6.92 -8.99
N VAL A 419 0.50 5.64 -9.01
CA VAL A 419 -0.28 5.07 -10.12
C VAL A 419 -1.64 5.76 -10.26
N VAL A 420 -2.33 5.98 -9.14
CA VAL A 420 -3.63 6.64 -9.15
C VAL A 420 -3.51 8.09 -9.62
N ASP A 421 -2.52 8.85 -9.13
CA ASP A 421 -2.25 10.24 -9.55
C ASP A 421 -1.99 10.32 -11.06
N LEU A 422 -1.16 9.43 -11.60
CA LEU A 422 -0.87 9.34 -13.04
C LEU A 422 -2.15 9.11 -13.86
N LEU A 423 -2.96 8.13 -13.47
CA LEU A 423 -4.14 7.72 -14.23
C LEU A 423 -5.31 8.70 -14.12
N CYS A 424 -5.37 9.47 -13.03
CA CYS A 424 -6.44 10.43 -12.79
C CYS A 424 -6.06 11.88 -13.12
N SER A 425 -4.77 12.17 -13.36
CA SER A 425 -4.33 13.48 -13.86
C SER A 425 -5.01 13.80 -15.20
N ASP A 426 -5.07 15.07 -15.60
CA ASP A 426 -5.48 15.46 -16.94
C ASP A 426 -4.30 15.39 -17.93
N PRO A 427 -4.54 15.22 -19.25
CA PRO A 427 -3.49 15.09 -20.26
C PRO A 427 -2.53 16.29 -20.33
N VAL A 428 -3.03 17.47 -19.95
CA VAL A 428 -2.29 18.73 -19.90
C VAL A 428 -2.22 19.18 -18.44
N ARG A 429 -1.04 19.09 -17.81
CA ARG A 429 -0.83 19.57 -16.41
C ARG A 429 -0.70 21.10 -16.30
N GLY A 430 -0.88 21.84 -17.38
CA GLY A 430 -0.92 23.30 -17.41
C GLY A 430 -2.37 23.81 -17.47
N THR A 431 -2.64 24.91 -16.77
CA THR A 431 -3.86 25.73 -16.87
C THR A 431 -5.16 25.24 -16.21
N GLU A 432 -5.12 24.64 -15.02
CA GLU A 432 -6.26 24.81 -14.11
C GLU A 432 -6.14 26.15 -13.39
N SER A 433 -7.17 26.99 -13.44
CA SER A 433 -7.23 28.24 -12.67
C SER A 433 -6.92 27.95 -11.20
N HIS A 434 -5.81 28.51 -10.71
CA HIS A 434 -5.34 28.38 -9.32
C HIS A 434 -6.29 28.96 -8.28
N GLN A 435 -7.31 29.71 -8.71
CA GLN A 435 -8.25 30.30 -7.79
C GLN A 435 -9.19 29.24 -7.20
N PRO A 436 -9.20 29.11 -5.86
CA PRO A 436 -10.04 28.15 -5.17
C PRO A 436 -11.51 28.54 -5.33
N ASN A 437 -12.34 27.60 -5.78
CA ASN A 437 -13.78 27.79 -5.82
C ASN A 437 -14.33 27.69 -4.37
N PRO A 438 -14.91 28.76 -3.79
CA PRO A 438 -15.42 28.74 -2.42
C PRO A 438 -16.47 27.64 -2.17
N SER A 439 -17.27 27.30 -3.18
CA SER A 439 -18.27 26.23 -3.10
C SER A 439 -17.63 24.85 -2.92
N ALA A 440 -16.51 24.58 -3.61
CA ALA A 440 -15.77 23.32 -3.47
C ALA A 440 -15.17 23.17 -2.07
N LEU A 441 -14.63 24.25 -1.49
CA LEU A 441 -14.10 24.26 -0.13
C LEU A 441 -15.19 24.04 0.93
N SER A 442 -16.40 24.57 0.72
CA SER A 442 -17.53 24.33 1.62
C SER A 442 -17.99 22.87 1.60
N GLY A 443 -18.03 22.24 0.41
CA GLY A 443 -18.36 20.82 0.28
C GLY A 443 -17.32 19.89 0.93
N VAL A 444 -16.03 20.27 0.90
CA VAL A 444 -14.96 19.54 1.60
C VAL A 444 -15.16 19.60 3.11
N ARG A 445 -15.51 20.75 3.68
CA ARG A 445 -15.77 20.88 5.12
C ARG A 445 -16.90 19.96 5.58
N GLU A 446 -18.02 19.98 4.86
CA GLU A 446 -19.22 19.20 5.19
C GLU A 446 -18.94 17.68 5.09
N HIS A 447 -18.47 17.23 3.93
CA HIS A 447 -18.35 15.79 3.64
C HIS A 447 -17.04 15.16 4.14
N TRP A 448 -16.00 15.95 4.42
CA TRP A 448 -14.79 15.43 5.05
C TRP A 448 -14.81 15.64 6.55
N ILE A 449 -14.83 16.88 7.01
CA ILE A 449 -14.55 17.19 8.42
C ILE A 449 -15.75 16.80 9.30
N GLN A 450 -16.95 17.25 8.96
CA GLN A 450 -18.13 17.00 9.81
C GLN A 450 -18.53 15.52 9.83
N ASP A 451 -18.40 14.84 8.68
CA ASP A 451 -18.59 13.39 8.61
C ASP A 451 -17.57 12.61 9.43
N GLN A 452 -16.28 13.01 9.43
CA GLN A 452 -15.26 12.40 10.28
C GLN A 452 -15.51 12.66 11.77
N ILE A 453 -15.92 13.87 12.15
CA ILE A 453 -16.33 14.18 13.54
C ILE A 453 -17.47 13.26 13.97
N SER A 454 -18.49 13.11 13.12
CA SER A 454 -19.65 12.25 13.37
C SER A 454 -19.25 10.78 13.45
N TYR A 455 -18.40 10.31 12.55
CA TYR A 455 -17.89 8.94 12.54
C TYR A 455 -17.09 8.60 13.80
N TYR A 456 -16.05 9.38 14.13
CA TYR A 456 -15.24 9.13 15.32
C TYR A 456 -16.06 9.25 16.60
N GLY A 457 -16.98 10.22 16.67
CA GLY A 457 -17.92 10.37 17.79
C GLY A 457 -18.80 9.13 17.99
N ARG A 458 -19.38 8.58 16.92
CA ARG A 458 -20.15 7.32 16.96
C ARG A 458 -19.28 6.13 17.37
N CYS A 459 -18.06 6.02 16.86
CA CYS A 459 -17.14 4.94 17.22
C CYS A 459 -16.78 4.98 18.71
N ILE A 460 -16.40 6.14 19.24
CA ILE A 460 -16.08 6.31 20.67
C ILE A 460 -17.30 5.98 21.55
N GLN A 461 -18.49 6.48 21.18
CA GLN A 461 -19.71 6.24 21.96
C GLN A 461 -20.16 4.77 21.91
N LYS A 462 -19.98 4.11 20.77
CA LYS A 462 -20.21 2.67 20.64
C LYS A 462 -19.24 1.89 21.53
N ASN A 463 -17.97 2.30 21.53
CA ASN A 463 -16.94 1.64 22.31
C ASN A 463 -17.13 1.83 23.82
N SER A 464 -17.50 3.03 24.26
CA SER A 464 -17.77 3.30 25.68
C SER A 464 -19.01 2.54 26.18
N ARG A 465 -20.10 2.53 25.41
CA ARG A 465 -21.30 1.73 25.73
C ARG A 465 -20.99 0.24 25.79
N TRP A 466 -20.17 -0.24 24.86
CA TRP A 466 -19.73 -1.63 24.84
C TRP A 466 -18.84 -1.97 26.05
N MET A 467 -17.86 -1.12 26.39
CA MET A 467 -17.00 -1.30 27.56
C MET A 467 -17.80 -1.31 28.87
N MET A 468 -18.77 -0.41 29.01
CA MET A 468 -19.61 -0.30 30.21
C MET A 468 -20.56 -1.50 30.39
N ARG A 469 -21.23 -1.95 29.31
CA ARG A 469 -22.08 -3.15 29.39
C ARG A 469 -21.26 -4.40 29.72
N ARG A 470 -20.00 -4.44 29.28
CA ARG A 470 -19.13 -5.60 29.42
C ARG A 470 -18.35 -5.62 30.73
N SER A 471 -18.00 -4.48 31.32
CA SER A 471 -17.43 -4.41 32.68
C SER A 471 -18.44 -4.87 33.73
N VAL A 472 -19.72 -4.52 33.56
CA VAL A 472 -20.82 -5.04 34.39
C VAL A 472 -20.95 -6.55 34.22
N LEU A 473 -20.88 -7.07 32.99
CA LEU A 473 -20.90 -8.52 32.73
C LEU A 473 -19.72 -9.25 33.37
N ASN A 474 -18.50 -8.68 33.30
CA ASN A 474 -17.30 -9.27 33.90
C ASN A 474 -17.36 -9.26 35.43
N TRP A 475 -17.93 -8.22 36.03
CA TRP A 475 -18.16 -8.16 37.47
C TRP A 475 -19.18 -9.21 37.92
N ILE A 476 -20.30 -9.35 37.19
CA ILE A 476 -21.30 -10.41 37.44
C ILE A 476 -20.65 -11.79 37.33
N LEU A 477 -19.84 -12.02 36.29
CA LEU A 477 -19.13 -13.28 36.09
C LEU A 477 -18.15 -13.59 37.24
N GLY A 478 -17.40 -12.58 37.69
CA GLY A 478 -16.49 -12.71 38.83
C GLY A 478 -17.20 -13.02 40.15
N VAL A 479 -18.37 -12.41 40.38
CA VAL A 479 -19.22 -12.71 41.55
C VAL A 479 -19.76 -14.14 41.48
N VAL A 480 -20.23 -14.59 40.31
CA VAL A 480 -20.70 -15.97 40.12
C VAL A 480 -19.59 -16.98 40.39
N LEU A 481 -18.38 -16.74 39.88
CA LEU A 481 -17.21 -17.58 40.13
C LEU A 481 -16.84 -17.64 41.62
N ALA A 482 -16.86 -16.50 42.32
CA ALA A 482 -16.61 -16.45 43.75
C ALA A 482 -17.67 -17.23 44.54
N VAL A 483 -18.95 -17.09 44.19
CA VAL A 483 -20.05 -17.82 44.84
C VAL A 483 -19.94 -19.32 44.59
N ILE A 484 -19.60 -19.75 43.39
CA ILE A 484 -19.36 -21.17 43.06
C ILE A 484 -18.15 -21.69 43.84
N GLY A 485 -17.04 -20.95 43.87
CA GLY A 485 -15.84 -21.32 44.63
C GLY A 485 -16.11 -21.46 46.13
N ILE A 486 -16.87 -20.51 46.71
CA ILE A 486 -17.33 -20.56 48.10
C ILE A 486 -18.26 -21.77 48.32
N SER A 487 -19.16 -22.05 47.39
CA SER A 487 -20.08 -23.19 47.48
C SER A 487 -19.35 -24.54 47.42
N ILE A 488 -18.32 -24.64 46.58
CA ILE A 488 -17.41 -25.80 46.52
C ILE A 488 -16.65 -25.93 47.84
N PHE A 489 -16.07 -24.83 48.34
CA PHE A 489 -15.33 -24.83 49.61
C PHE A 489 -16.20 -25.28 50.78
N ILE A 490 -17.43 -24.75 50.90
CA ILE A 490 -18.39 -25.14 51.92
C ILE A 490 -18.80 -26.61 51.76
N GLY A 491 -19.04 -27.07 50.52
CA GLY A 491 -19.38 -28.46 50.22
C GLY A 491 -18.26 -29.42 50.66
N VAL A 492 -17.01 -29.12 50.32
CA VAL A 492 -15.84 -29.91 50.72
C VAL A 492 -15.62 -29.86 52.24
N TRP A 493 -15.75 -28.68 52.86
CA TRP A 493 -15.62 -28.53 54.32
C TRP A 493 -16.66 -29.36 55.07
N ASN A 494 -17.92 -29.32 54.64
CA ASN A 494 -19.00 -30.11 55.23
C ASN A 494 -18.82 -31.60 54.95
N ALA A 495 -18.28 -32.00 53.79
CA ALA A 495 -17.91 -33.38 53.50
C ALA A 495 -16.85 -33.90 54.46
N ALA A 496 -15.78 -33.11 54.66
CA ALA A 496 -14.67 -33.45 55.54
C ALA A 496 -15.13 -33.52 57.00
N ALA A 497 -15.93 -32.55 57.44
CA ALA A 497 -16.53 -32.54 58.78
C ALA A 497 -17.51 -33.71 58.99
N GLY A 498 -18.30 -34.06 57.96
CA GLY A 498 -19.24 -35.19 57.97
C GLY A 498 -18.55 -36.55 57.97
N MET A 499 -17.42 -36.71 57.26
CA MET A 499 -16.55 -37.89 57.33
C MET A 499 -16.00 -38.11 58.73
N VAL A 500 -15.60 -37.04 59.43
CA VAL A 500 -15.12 -37.08 60.82
C VAL A 500 -16.26 -37.43 61.80
N ALA A 501 -17.48 -36.95 61.54
CA ALA A 501 -18.60 -37.09 62.47
C ALA A 501 -19.43 -38.38 62.31
N SER A 502 -19.48 -38.99 61.12
CA SER A 502 -20.45 -40.06 60.85
C SER A 502 -19.94 -41.27 60.07
N GLY A 503 -18.67 -41.31 59.65
CA GLY A 503 -18.07 -42.50 59.02
C GLY A 503 -18.76 -42.99 57.74
N ALA A 504 -19.70 -42.21 57.17
CA ALA A 504 -20.49 -42.57 56.00
C ALA A 504 -20.20 -41.60 54.85
N ALA A 505 -19.61 -42.14 53.79
CA ALA A 505 -19.33 -41.43 52.56
C ALA A 505 -20.61 -41.24 51.74
N PHE A 506 -21.25 -40.08 51.82
CA PHE A 506 -22.28 -39.74 50.84
C PHE A 506 -22.45 -38.22 50.66
N ILE A 507 -21.58 -37.64 49.84
CA ILE A 507 -22.02 -36.54 48.95
C ILE A 507 -22.30 -37.22 47.61
N GLU A 508 -23.52 -37.07 47.09
CA GLU A 508 -23.88 -37.55 45.76
C GLU A 508 -22.85 -37.09 44.73
N SER A 509 -22.25 -38.05 44.04
CA SER A 509 -21.06 -37.83 43.21
C SER A 509 -21.29 -36.90 42.01
N ASN A 510 -22.53 -36.62 41.65
CA ASN A 510 -22.85 -35.84 40.46
C ASN A 510 -22.75 -34.32 40.69
N LEU A 511 -23.00 -33.82 41.91
CA LEU A 511 -22.98 -32.39 42.18
C LEU A 511 -21.57 -31.81 42.08
N TYR A 512 -20.57 -32.45 42.67
CA TYR A 512 -19.18 -31.99 42.58
C TYR A 512 -18.66 -32.04 41.13
N LYS A 513 -19.08 -33.06 40.35
CA LYS A 513 -18.73 -33.21 38.93
C LYS A 513 -19.31 -32.09 38.08
N ILE A 514 -20.58 -31.75 38.30
CA ILE A 514 -21.24 -30.61 37.63
C ILE A 514 -20.50 -29.32 37.97
N LEU A 515 -20.21 -29.09 39.26
CA LEU A 515 -19.52 -27.90 39.73
C LEU A 515 -18.14 -27.72 39.10
N ALA A 516 -17.35 -28.80 38.99
CA ALA A 516 -16.03 -28.74 38.36
C ALA A 516 -16.09 -28.48 36.85
N ILE A 517 -17.01 -29.14 36.11
CA ILE A 517 -17.21 -28.85 34.67
C ILE A 517 -17.60 -27.39 34.48
N THR A 518 -18.48 -26.83 35.33
CA THR A 518 -18.80 -25.40 35.25
C THR A 518 -17.60 -24.52 35.55
N LEU A 519 -16.77 -24.85 36.55
CA LEU A 519 -15.56 -24.11 36.87
C LEU A 519 -14.60 -24.08 35.67
N ASP A 520 -14.35 -25.23 35.06
CA ASP A 520 -13.51 -25.39 33.87
C ASP A 520 -14.06 -24.61 32.67
N LEU A 521 -15.37 -24.70 32.42
CA LEU A 521 -16.02 -23.93 31.37
C LEU A 521 -15.85 -22.42 31.61
N PHE A 522 -15.98 -21.94 32.85
CA PHE A 522 -15.78 -20.53 33.17
C PHE A 522 -14.32 -20.10 33.04
N ILE A 523 -13.34 -20.95 33.39
CA ILE A 523 -11.92 -20.69 33.14
C ILE A 523 -11.67 -20.54 31.64
N ALA A 524 -12.20 -21.45 30.82
CA ALA A 524 -12.08 -21.39 29.37
C ALA A 524 -12.76 -20.14 28.79
N LEU A 525 -13.96 -19.78 29.25
CA LEU A 525 -14.66 -18.57 28.83
C LEU A 525 -13.92 -17.30 29.27
N GLY A 526 -13.31 -17.30 30.46
CA GLY A 526 -12.49 -16.20 30.97
C GLY A 526 -11.22 -16.00 30.14
N ALA A 527 -10.49 -17.09 29.85
CA ALA A 527 -9.32 -17.06 28.97
C ALA A 527 -9.69 -16.61 27.55
N ALA A 528 -10.78 -17.14 27.00
CA ALA A 528 -11.30 -16.74 25.70
C ALA A 528 -11.69 -15.26 25.66
N HIS A 529 -12.27 -14.76 26.75
CA HIS A 529 -12.60 -13.35 26.89
C HIS A 529 -11.37 -12.46 26.95
N ALA A 530 -10.34 -12.84 27.73
CA ALA A 530 -9.07 -12.12 27.80
C ALA A 530 -8.39 -12.05 26.43
N ALA A 531 -8.29 -13.20 25.73
CA ALA A 531 -7.77 -13.26 24.37
C ALA A 531 -8.56 -12.38 23.39
N PHE A 532 -9.89 -12.34 23.52
CA PHE A 532 -10.74 -11.48 22.69
C PHE A 532 -10.54 -9.98 22.99
N GLN A 533 -10.31 -9.59 24.25
CA GLN A 533 -10.02 -8.20 24.61
C GLN A 533 -8.67 -7.74 24.08
N GLU A 534 -7.66 -8.60 24.18
CA GLU A 534 -6.33 -8.35 23.65
C GLU A 534 -6.37 -8.23 22.12
N TRP A 535 -7.07 -9.15 21.45
CA TRP A 535 -7.23 -9.14 20.00
C TRP A 535 -8.01 -7.91 19.49
N GLU A 536 -9.11 -7.54 20.15
CA GLU A 536 -9.93 -6.40 19.68
C GLU A 536 -9.25 -5.04 19.96
N SER A 537 -8.12 -5.00 20.67
CA SER A 537 -7.28 -3.82 20.97
C SER A 537 -8.05 -2.51 21.18
N VAL A 538 -9.19 -2.64 21.87
CA VAL A 538 -10.22 -1.62 22.03
C VAL A 538 -9.64 -0.33 22.61
N SER A 539 -8.62 -0.44 23.47
CA SER A 539 -7.93 0.68 24.10
C SER A 539 -7.10 1.51 23.13
N ASP A 540 -6.41 0.89 22.17
CA ASP A 540 -5.55 1.60 21.20
C ASP A 540 -6.36 2.28 20.12
N GLU A 541 -7.34 1.56 19.54
CA GLU A 541 -8.29 2.16 18.60
C GLU A 541 -9.07 3.31 19.25
N SER A 542 -9.45 3.18 20.53
CA SER A 542 -10.09 4.29 21.26
C SER A 542 -9.19 5.51 21.39
N ARG A 543 -7.90 5.31 21.70
CA ARG A 543 -6.95 6.41 21.83
C ARG A 543 -6.76 7.14 20.51
N LEU A 544 -6.62 6.39 19.41
CA LEU A 544 -6.59 6.90 18.04
C LEU A 544 -7.86 7.71 17.72
N TYR A 545 -9.05 7.14 17.90
CA TYR A 545 -10.30 7.83 17.60
C TYR A 545 -10.47 9.10 18.44
N ASN A 546 -10.04 9.11 19.70
CA ASN A 546 -10.09 10.33 20.54
C ASN A 546 -9.11 11.41 20.09
N ARG A 547 -7.89 11.03 19.66
CA ARG A 547 -6.91 11.96 19.06
C ARG A 547 -7.48 12.58 17.79
N MET A 548 -7.96 11.75 16.88
CA MET A 548 -8.53 12.19 15.60
C MET A 548 -9.77 13.05 15.80
N LEU A 549 -10.70 12.68 16.69
CA LEU A 549 -11.87 13.50 16.98
C LEU A 549 -11.50 14.90 17.48
N ARG A 550 -10.49 15.01 18.36
CA ARG A 550 -10.01 16.32 18.84
C ARG A 550 -9.38 17.15 17.73
N LEU A 551 -8.57 16.51 16.88
CA LEU A 551 -7.96 17.16 15.73
C LEU A 551 -9.02 17.72 14.77
N PHE A 552 -9.96 16.87 14.32
CA PHE A 552 -11.01 17.29 13.40
C PHE A 552 -11.93 18.38 13.99
N ARG A 553 -12.28 18.30 15.29
CA ARG A 553 -13.06 19.36 15.96
C ARG A 553 -12.32 20.69 16.02
N ARG A 554 -11.00 20.65 16.29
CA ARG A 554 -10.17 21.85 16.28
C ARG A 554 -10.11 22.47 14.88
N SER A 555 -9.90 21.66 13.86
CA SER A 555 -9.91 22.13 12.46
C SER A 555 -11.26 22.72 12.05
N GLU A 556 -12.37 22.10 12.44
CA GLU A 556 -13.72 22.61 12.17
C GLU A 556 -13.97 23.97 12.85
N TYR A 557 -13.57 24.12 14.10
CA TYR A 557 -13.67 25.38 14.83
C TYR A 557 -12.85 26.49 14.14
N THR A 558 -11.59 26.20 13.82
CA THR A 558 -10.69 27.14 13.13
C THR A 558 -11.25 27.55 11.77
N LEU A 559 -11.73 26.60 10.96
CA LEU A 559 -12.32 26.89 9.64
C LEU A 559 -13.61 27.70 9.76
N ALA A 560 -14.48 27.36 10.71
CA ALA A 560 -15.71 28.11 10.95
C ALA A 560 -15.42 29.57 11.36
N GLU A 561 -14.38 29.80 12.17
CA GLU A 561 -13.95 31.15 12.56
C GLU A 561 -13.36 31.93 11.39
N MET A 562 -12.52 31.29 10.57
CA MET A 562 -11.95 31.89 9.35
C MET A 562 -13.01 32.30 8.34
N LEU A 563 -14.00 31.44 8.10
CA LEU A 563 -15.12 31.73 7.18
C LEU A 563 -15.99 32.89 7.69
N LYS A 564 -16.22 32.99 9.01
CA LYS A 564 -16.97 34.12 9.60
C LYS A 564 -16.25 35.46 9.45
N ARG A 565 -14.92 35.46 9.46
CA ARG A 565 -14.09 36.67 9.32
C ARG A 565 -13.88 37.12 7.88
N GLY A 566 -14.39 36.38 6.90
CA GLY A 566 -14.17 36.65 5.48
C GLY A 566 -12.72 36.42 5.06
N ASN A 567 -11.98 35.56 5.77
CA ASN A 567 -10.57 35.29 5.46
C ASN A 567 -10.38 34.63 4.09
N GLU A 568 -9.19 34.84 3.52
CA GLU A 568 -8.82 34.33 2.20
C GLU A 568 -8.89 32.80 2.11
N PRO A 569 -9.35 32.26 0.97
CA PRO A 569 -9.50 30.81 0.76
C PRO A 569 -8.16 30.04 0.85
N GLU A 570 -7.01 30.70 0.68
CA GLU A 570 -5.68 30.11 0.91
C GLU A 570 -5.43 29.71 2.36
N SER A 571 -5.97 30.46 3.33
CA SER A 571 -5.83 30.13 4.75
C SER A 571 -6.60 28.86 5.10
N ALA A 572 -7.79 28.67 4.52
CA ALA A 572 -8.56 27.44 4.66
C ALA A 572 -7.83 26.24 4.03
N ARG A 573 -7.17 26.45 2.89
CA ARG A 573 -6.35 25.44 2.20
C ARG A 573 -5.22 24.91 3.08
N ARG A 574 -4.53 25.80 3.80
CA ARG A 574 -3.47 25.42 4.74
C ARG A 574 -4.00 24.51 5.86
N VAL A 575 -5.19 24.79 6.40
CA VAL A 575 -5.80 23.93 7.43
C VAL A 575 -6.13 22.55 6.88
N TYR A 576 -6.63 22.44 5.64
CA TYR A 576 -6.90 21.15 5.00
C TYR A 576 -5.62 20.36 4.70
N LEU A 577 -4.54 21.04 4.30
CA LEU A 577 -3.23 20.43 4.12
C LEU A 577 -2.71 19.86 5.44
N GLU A 578 -2.58 20.70 6.48
CA GLU A 578 -2.07 20.29 7.79
C GLU A 578 -2.92 19.17 8.42
N LEU A 579 -4.25 19.26 8.31
CA LEU A 579 -5.17 18.22 8.77
C LEU A 579 -4.91 16.88 8.06
N GLY A 580 -4.69 16.92 6.74
CA GLY A 580 -4.41 15.72 5.96
C GLY A 580 -3.03 15.13 6.31
N GLU A 581 -1.99 15.95 6.45
CA GLU A 581 -0.65 15.51 6.83
C GLU A 581 -0.65 14.77 8.17
N ILE A 582 -1.26 15.39 9.19
CA ILE A 582 -1.39 14.78 10.52
C ILE A 582 -2.23 13.50 10.45
N SER A 583 -3.32 13.51 9.67
CA SER A 583 -4.16 12.32 9.50
C SER A 583 -3.40 11.16 8.85
N LEU A 584 -2.60 11.41 7.81
CA LEU A 584 -1.82 10.38 7.11
C LEU A 584 -0.72 9.81 8.02
N ALA A 585 -0.02 10.68 8.76
CA ALA A 585 0.98 10.28 9.74
C ALA A 585 0.38 9.40 10.85
N GLU A 586 -0.78 9.76 11.37
CA GLU A 586 -1.49 8.97 12.39
C GLU A 586 -1.88 7.57 11.89
N HIS A 587 -2.36 7.46 10.64
CA HIS A 587 -2.71 6.15 10.06
C HIS A 587 -1.47 5.30 9.76
N ALA A 588 -0.33 5.92 9.43
CA ALA A 588 0.95 5.23 9.30
C ALA A 588 1.45 4.71 10.65
N ASP A 589 1.44 5.55 11.69
CA ASP A 589 1.75 5.15 13.07
C ASP A 589 0.90 3.94 13.49
N TRP A 590 -0.40 3.99 13.24
CA TRP A 590 -1.32 2.90 13.57
C TRP A 590 -1.00 1.60 12.83
N LEU A 591 -0.72 1.66 11.52
CA LEU A 591 -0.34 0.48 10.75
C LEU A 591 0.90 -0.19 11.33
N ASN A 592 1.91 0.59 11.69
CA ASN A 592 3.15 0.08 12.26
C ASN A 592 2.95 -0.60 13.61
N VAL A 593 2.12 -0.02 14.48
CA VAL A 593 1.74 -0.66 15.77
C VAL A 593 1.03 -1.99 15.53
N GLN A 594 0.19 -2.11 14.50
CA GLN A 594 -0.49 -3.38 14.20
C GLN A 594 0.47 -4.43 13.60
N LYS A 595 1.42 -4.00 12.76
CA LYS A 595 2.44 -4.90 12.21
C LYS A 595 3.34 -5.47 13.29
N SER A 596 3.79 -4.66 14.25
CA SER A 596 4.68 -5.14 15.33
C SER A 596 4.01 -6.25 16.17
N ARG A 597 2.72 -6.11 16.48
CA ARG A 597 1.95 -7.15 17.18
C ARG A 597 1.82 -8.45 16.42
N THR A 598 1.72 -8.35 15.10
CA THR A 598 1.64 -9.52 14.25
C THR A 598 2.95 -10.32 14.32
N MET A 599 4.10 -9.63 14.52
CA MET A 599 5.42 -10.24 14.68
C MET A 599 5.69 -10.81 16.07
N ASP A 600 5.21 -10.19 17.15
CA ASP A 600 5.43 -10.70 18.52
C ASP A 600 4.76 -12.06 18.74
N LEU A 601 3.67 -12.35 18.01
CA LEU A 601 3.02 -13.66 17.97
C LEU A 601 3.79 -14.74 17.15
N HIS A 602 4.99 -14.42 16.64
CA HIS A 602 5.91 -15.34 15.95
C HIS A 602 7.00 -15.93 16.87
N LEU A 603 7.12 -15.47 18.12
CA LEU A 603 8.16 -15.93 19.07
C LEU A 603 7.61 -16.43 20.42
N GLY A 604 6.30 -16.69 20.51
CA GLY A 604 5.64 -17.27 21.69
C GLY A 604 5.21 -18.71 21.48
#